data_AF-A0AAN7B8K3-F1
#
_entry.id   AF-A0AAN7B8K3-F1
#
_cell.length_a   1.000
_cell.length_b   1.000
_cell.length_c   1.000
_cell.angle_alpha   90.00
_cell.angle_beta   90.00
_cell.angle_gamma   90.00
#
_symmetry.space_group_name_H-M   'P 1'
#
loop_
_entity.id
_entity.type
_entity.pdbx_description
1 polymer ?
#
loop_
_entity_poly.entity_id
_entity_poly.type
_entity_poly.pdbx_seq_one_letter_code
_entity_poly.pdbx_strand_id
1 'polypeptide(L)'
;MSSFLTTVNQRTRNQFRPRAPGKGGATSYQLRQYAEATLGGGSLRKVVKLPEGEDENEWLAVNMVDFYNQINLLYGAITEFCSPQSCPEMKATDEFEYLWQDNENYKRPTKMPAPAYIEQLMSWVQSNIDNEAVLPSRIGVPFPKSFPALVRQIFKRMYRVYAHIYCHHYPVIRELGLEPHLNTSFKQYVLFIDEHNLASGKDFWGPLGDLALLRTARSAASQRAVVSQTRSFAAPAAEKSVKAPIALFGIDGTYATALYTAAVKTSTLEPTAKAIASLGNLVQKDAKLPQILDAPSLSAADKSAIVAELTKAAGVTDKTVKNFLETLAENNRLGLLPGVITKFAELLSAAHGEVELVITSAQALDNKTVQRLETAISKSEYVGAGKKLKVTNKVNPDIVGGLVVEIGERTIDLSVSSKIAKMNKLLNDAL
;
A
#
# COMPACT_ATOMS: atom_id res chain seq x y z
N MET A 1 6.90 -33.66 12.62
CA MET A 1 6.47 -32.56 11.72
C MET A 1 7.61 -31.57 11.50
N SER A 2 8.73 -32.00 10.89
CA SER A 2 9.92 -31.16 10.69
C SER A 2 10.78 -31.61 9.49
N SER A 3 10.16 -32.00 8.37
CA SER A 3 10.89 -32.41 7.15
C SER A 3 10.31 -31.85 5.85
N PHE A 4 9.54 -30.76 5.92
CA PHE A 4 8.81 -30.21 4.77
C PHE A 4 9.53 -29.08 4.00
N LEU A 5 10.80 -28.77 4.29
CA LEU A 5 11.45 -27.57 3.75
C LEU A 5 12.73 -27.80 2.91
N THR A 6 13.04 -29.03 2.48
CA THR A 6 14.36 -29.30 1.85
C THR A 6 14.32 -29.80 0.40
N THR A 7 13.24 -29.55 -0.34
CA THR A 7 13.22 -29.83 -1.78
C THR A 7 12.71 -28.65 -2.58
N VAL A 8 13.28 -27.46 -2.35
CA VAL A 8 13.18 -26.36 -3.33
C VAL A 8 13.96 -26.78 -4.57
N ASN A 9 13.20 -27.05 -5.64
CA ASN A 9 13.65 -27.45 -6.97
C ASN A 9 14.84 -26.59 -7.44
N GLN A 10 16.05 -27.16 -7.52
CA GLN A 10 17.28 -26.47 -7.90
C GLN A 10 17.22 -25.79 -9.28
N ARG A 11 16.24 -26.12 -10.13
CA ARG A 11 16.06 -25.51 -11.47
C ARG A 11 15.59 -24.06 -11.46
N THR A 12 14.96 -23.57 -10.38
CA THR A 12 14.51 -22.17 -10.29
C THR A 12 15.60 -21.20 -9.85
N ARG A 13 16.75 -21.71 -9.36
CA ARG A 13 17.85 -20.86 -8.85
C ARG A 13 18.66 -20.16 -9.93
N ASN A 14 18.58 -20.61 -11.19
CA ASN A 14 19.46 -20.15 -12.29
C ASN A 14 18.78 -19.28 -13.36
N GLN A 15 17.56 -18.78 -13.15
CA GLN A 15 16.84 -18.02 -14.19
C GLN A 15 16.86 -16.50 -14.03
N PHE A 16 17.68 -15.95 -13.13
CA PHE A 16 17.88 -14.50 -13.04
C PHE A 16 19.37 -14.14 -13.18
N ARG A 17 19.74 -13.60 -14.35
CA ARG A 17 20.93 -12.75 -14.49
C ARG A 17 20.43 -11.30 -14.63
N PRO A 18 20.59 -10.43 -13.62
CA PRO A 18 20.42 -9.01 -13.84
C PRO A 18 21.45 -8.58 -14.88
N ARG A 19 21.01 -8.11 -16.07
CA ARG A 19 21.93 -7.48 -17.02
C ARG A 19 22.49 -6.22 -16.37
N ALA A 20 23.80 -6.06 -16.40
CA ALA A 20 24.47 -4.86 -15.92
C ALA A 20 23.84 -3.62 -16.57
N PRO A 21 23.68 -2.51 -15.84
CA PRO A 21 23.07 -1.31 -16.38
C PRO A 21 23.92 -0.81 -17.55
N GLY A 22 23.41 -1.01 -18.77
CA GLY A 22 23.90 -0.30 -19.93
C GLY A 22 23.73 1.19 -19.64
N LYS A 23 24.74 1.99 -19.97
CA LYS A 23 24.71 3.45 -19.86
C LYS A 23 23.58 4.00 -20.74
N GLY A 24 22.36 4.06 -20.20
CA GLY A 24 21.16 4.44 -20.93
C GLY A 24 19.85 3.79 -20.47
N GLY A 25 19.74 3.25 -19.25
CA GLY A 25 18.52 2.56 -18.76
C GLY A 25 17.60 3.39 -17.85
N ALA A 26 17.60 4.73 -17.96
CA ALA A 26 16.94 5.56 -16.96
C ALA A 26 15.40 5.48 -17.00
N THR A 27 14.76 5.52 -18.17
CA THR A 27 13.30 5.70 -18.29
C THR A 27 12.48 4.45 -17.93
N SER A 28 12.75 3.29 -18.54
CA SER A 28 12.05 2.04 -18.23
C SER A 28 12.25 1.59 -16.77
N TYR A 29 13.44 1.82 -16.21
CA TYR A 29 13.73 1.55 -14.80
C TYR A 29 12.98 2.50 -13.86
N GLN A 30 12.90 3.79 -14.18
CA GLN A 30 12.12 4.79 -13.43
C GLN A 30 10.63 4.47 -13.45
N LEU A 31 10.08 4.03 -14.59
CA LEU A 31 8.69 3.59 -14.71
C LEU A 31 8.37 2.40 -13.79
N ARG A 32 9.28 1.43 -13.73
CA ARG A 32 9.15 0.29 -12.82
C ARG A 32 9.22 0.72 -11.35
N GLN A 33 10.16 1.60 -10.99
CA GLN A 33 10.24 2.14 -9.64
C GLN A 33 9.00 2.96 -9.26
N TYR A 34 8.42 3.69 -10.21
CA TYR A 34 7.16 4.43 -10.02
C TYR A 34 5.99 3.47 -9.78
N ALA A 35 5.87 2.40 -10.57
CA ALA A 35 4.88 1.36 -10.38
C ALA A 35 5.03 0.71 -8.99
N GLU A 36 6.25 0.32 -8.60
CA GLU A 36 6.57 -0.29 -7.30
C GLU A 36 6.29 0.66 -6.11
N ALA A 37 6.62 1.95 -6.24
CA ALA A 37 6.38 2.95 -5.18
C ALA A 37 4.89 3.26 -4.98
N THR A 38 4.08 3.20 -6.06
CA THR A 38 2.65 3.53 -6.00
C THR A 38 1.82 2.37 -5.44
N LEU A 39 2.35 1.13 -5.48
CA LEU A 39 1.73 -0.05 -4.87
C LEU A 39 1.57 0.02 -3.34
N GLY A 40 2.44 0.77 -2.66
CA GLY A 40 2.47 0.86 -1.19
C GLY A 40 1.54 1.92 -0.57
N GLY A 41 1.05 2.90 -1.34
CA GLY A 41 0.52 4.15 -0.75
C GLY A 41 -0.85 4.65 -1.26
N GLY A 42 -1.59 3.92 -2.09
CA GLY A 42 -2.80 4.49 -2.69
C GLY A 42 -3.82 3.53 -3.31
N SER A 43 -4.93 4.10 -3.77
CA SER A 43 -5.96 3.40 -4.54
C SER A 43 -5.33 2.74 -5.77
N LEU A 44 -5.43 1.41 -5.88
CA LEU A 44 -4.89 0.60 -6.99
C LEU A 44 -5.24 1.14 -8.39
N ARG A 45 -6.29 1.95 -8.52
CA ARG A 45 -6.63 2.61 -9.79
C ARG A 45 -5.64 3.69 -10.20
N LYS A 46 -5.04 4.42 -9.27
CA LYS A 46 -4.03 5.43 -9.60
C LYS A 46 -2.74 4.78 -10.10
N VAL A 47 -2.46 3.56 -9.64
CA VAL A 47 -1.26 2.79 -10.01
C VAL A 47 -1.29 2.36 -11.47
N VAL A 48 -2.47 2.03 -12.02
CA VAL A 48 -2.58 1.49 -13.39
C VAL A 48 -2.64 2.57 -14.47
N LYS A 49 -2.83 3.84 -14.09
CA LYS A 49 -2.92 4.96 -15.02
C LYS A 49 -1.59 5.24 -15.69
N LEU A 50 -1.66 5.59 -16.97
CA LEU A 50 -0.50 6.11 -17.70
C LEU A 50 0.01 7.39 -16.99
N PRO A 51 1.28 7.45 -16.60
CA PRO A 51 1.86 8.69 -16.06
C PRO A 51 1.86 9.80 -17.11
N GLU A 52 1.78 11.06 -16.65
CA GLU A 52 1.73 12.22 -17.54
C GLU A 52 3.03 12.37 -18.34
N GLY A 53 2.92 12.38 -19.67
CA GLY A 53 4.06 12.55 -20.58
C GLY A 53 4.80 11.26 -20.98
N GLU A 54 4.34 10.10 -20.52
CA GLU A 54 4.95 8.80 -20.85
C GLU A 54 4.31 8.14 -22.08
N ASP A 55 5.06 7.27 -22.75
CA ASP A 55 4.58 6.50 -23.91
C ASP A 55 3.70 5.31 -23.47
N GLU A 56 2.56 5.14 -24.15
CA GLU A 56 1.59 4.09 -23.84
C GLU A 56 2.18 2.68 -24.05
N ASN A 57 2.97 2.46 -25.09
CA ASN A 57 3.54 1.14 -25.37
C ASN A 57 4.65 0.78 -24.38
N GLU A 58 5.45 1.76 -23.97
CA GLU A 58 6.44 1.61 -22.90
C GLU A 58 5.75 1.21 -21.58
N TRP A 59 4.65 1.88 -21.24
CA TRP A 59 3.88 1.58 -20.04
C TRP A 59 3.23 0.19 -20.09
N LEU A 60 2.66 -0.19 -21.24
CA LEU A 60 2.13 -1.53 -21.48
C LEU A 60 3.23 -2.60 -21.37
N ALA A 61 4.43 -2.34 -21.90
CA ALA A 61 5.56 -3.25 -21.85
C ALA A 61 6.02 -3.55 -20.41
N VAL A 62 6.24 -2.50 -19.61
CA VAL A 62 6.69 -2.64 -18.21
C VAL A 62 5.68 -3.46 -17.41
N ASN A 63 4.39 -3.09 -17.47
CA ASN A 63 3.35 -3.78 -16.72
C ASN A 63 3.12 -5.21 -17.22
N MET A 64 3.26 -5.48 -18.52
CA MET A 64 3.16 -6.83 -19.06
C MET A 64 4.22 -7.76 -18.46
N VAL A 65 5.47 -7.29 -18.36
CA VAL A 65 6.56 -8.06 -17.74
C VAL A 65 6.30 -8.27 -16.24
N ASP A 66 5.80 -7.25 -15.54
CA ASP A 66 5.48 -7.36 -14.12
C ASP A 66 4.36 -8.37 -13.85
N PHE A 67 3.27 -8.33 -14.63
CA PHE A 67 2.20 -9.33 -14.51
C PHE A 67 2.69 -10.74 -14.87
N TYR A 68 3.57 -10.88 -15.85
CA TYR A 68 4.18 -12.17 -16.19
C TYR A 68 4.93 -12.74 -14.99
N ASN A 69 5.77 -11.93 -14.34
CA ASN A 69 6.53 -12.33 -13.17
C ASN A 69 5.63 -12.70 -11.99
N GLN A 70 4.57 -11.92 -11.74
CA GLN A 70 3.62 -12.21 -10.67
C GLN A 70 2.86 -13.52 -10.90
N ILE A 71 2.36 -13.75 -12.12
CA ILE A 71 1.69 -15.01 -12.47
C ILE A 71 2.66 -16.18 -12.38
N ASN A 72 3.89 -16.02 -12.85
CA ASN A 72 4.90 -17.07 -12.77
C ASN A 72 5.21 -17.46 -11.32
N LEU A 73 5.31 -16.48 -10.42
CA LEU A 73 5.53 -16.72 -9.00
C LEU A 73 4.33 -17.42 -8.36
N LEU A 74 3.10 -16.97 -8.65
CA LEU A 74 1.87 -17.56 -8.11
C LEU A 74 1.67 -19.00 -8.61
N TYR A 75 1.89 -19.25 -9.90
CA TYR A 75 1.79 -20.59 -10.47
C TYR A 75 2.92 -21.50 -9.98
N GLY A 76 4.14 -20.97 -9.85
CA GLY A 76 5.28 -21.69 -9.30
C GLY A 76 5.04 -22.24 -7.89
N ALA A 77 4.24 -21.55 -7.08
CA ALA A 77 3.85 -22.01 -5.75
C ALA A 77 2.87 -23.19 -5.74
N ILE A 78 2.16 -23.44 -6.84
CA ILE A 78 1.17 -24.53 -6.95
C ILE A 78 1.53 -25.60 -7.98
N THR A 79 2.69 -25.50 -8.64
CA THR A 79 3.09 -26.38 -9.74
C THR A 79 3.16 -27.85 -9.35
N GLU A 80 3.38 -28.16 -8.06
CA GLU A 80 3.39 -29.53 -7.54
C GLU A 80 1.99 -30.13 -7.43
N PHE A 81 0.96 -29.27 -7.32
CA PHE A 81 -0.45 -29.67 -7.20
C PHE A 81 -1.19 -29.65 -8.55
N CYS A 82 -0.57 -29.10 -9.60
CA CYS A 82 -1.10 -29.10 -10.97
C CYS A 82 -0.38 -30.15 -11.81
N SER A 83 -1.00 -31.32 -11.98
CA SER A 83 -0.44 -32.44 -12.73
C SER A 83 -1.37 -32.88 -13.87
N PRO A 84 -0.90 -33.65 -14.86
CA PRO A 84 -1.78 -34.24 -15.89
C PRO A 84 -2.85 -35.17 -15.33
N GLN A 85 -2.70 -35.63 -14.08
CA GLN A 85 -3.66 -36.51 -13.41
C GLN A 85 -4.77 -35.71 -12.74
N SER A 86 -4.41 -34.61 -12.06
CA SER A 86 -5.37 -33.71 -11.42
C SER A 86 -6.09 -32.81 -12.44
N CYS A 87 -5.35 -32.36 -13.46
CA CYS A 87 -5.79 -31.40 -14.46
C CYS A 87 -5.50 -31.93 -15.89
N PRO A 88 -6.25 -32.95 -16.36
CA PRO A 88 -6.00 -33.63 -17.64
C PRO A 88 -6.29 -32.76 -18.86
N GLU A 89 -7.07 -31.70 -18.69
CA GLU A 89 -7.42 -30.72 -19.72
C GLU A 89 -7.23 -29.30 -19.15
N MET A 90 -6.74 -28.37 -19.98
CA MET A 90 -6.71 -26.96 -19.63
C MET A 90 -8.13 -26.37 -19.72
N LYS A 91 -8.85 -26.39 -18.60
CA LYS A 91 -10.15 -25.73 -18.45
C LYS A 91 -10.19 -24.87 -17.19
N ALA A 92 -11.15 -23.96 -17.15
CA ALA A 92 -11.47 -23.20 -15.95
C ALA A 92 -12.81 -23.66 -15.33
N THR A 93 -13.80 -23.98 -16.15
CA THR A 93 -15.00 -24.73 -15.72
C THR A 93 -15.35 -25.74 -16.81
N ASP A 94 -16.33 -26.60 -16.59
CA ASP A 94 -16.80 -27.53 -17.63
C ASP A 94 -17.38 -26.82 -18.87
N GLU A 95 -17.73 -25.54 -18.75
CA GLU A 95 -18.21 -24.70 -19.86
C GLU A 95 -17.07 -23.99 -20.61
N PHE A 96 -15.91 -23.81 -19.97
CA PHE A 96 -14.79 -23.04 -20.51
C PHE A 96 -13.52 -23.88 -20.61
N GLU A 97 -13.35 -24.54 -21.74
CA GLU A 97 -12.13 -25.26 -22.13
C GLU A 97 -11.21 -24.39 -22.99
N TYR A 98 -9.90 -24.44 -22.73
CA TYR A 98 -8.88 -23.71 -23.46
C TYR A 98 -8.00 -24.66 -24.29
N LEU A 99 -8.10 -24.52 -25.61
CA LEU A 99 -7.25 -25.25 -26.55
C LEU A 99 -5.98 -24.45 -26.86
N TRP A 100 -4.85 -25.15 -27.01
CA TRP A 100 -3.59 -24.53 -27.39
C TRP A 100 -3.48 -24.45 -28.91
N GLN A 101 -2.95 -23.32 -29.39
CA GLN A 101 -2.61 -23.13 -30.79
C GLN A 101 -1.42 -22.18 -30.89
N ASP A 102 -0.45 -22.55 -31.71
CA ASP A 102 0.70 -21.74 -32.09
C ASP A 102 1.02 -21.92 -33.60
N ASN A 103 2.00 -21.16 -34.08
CA ASN A 103 2.38 -21.16 -35.50
C ASN A 103 3.47 -22.19 -35.84
N GLU A 104 3.99 -22.91 -34.83
CA GLU A 104 5.15 -23.79 -34.97
C GLU A 104 4.73 -25.27 -34.87
N ASN A 105 4.43 -25.71 -33.65
CA ASN A 105 4.23 -27.11 -33.28
C ASN A 105 2.74 -27.50 -33.28
N TYR A 106 1.85 -26.55 -32.98
CA TYR A 106 0.41 -26.78 -32.78
C TYR A 106 -0.43 -25.87 -33.69
N LYS A 107 -0.38 -26.16 -35.01
CA LYS A 107 -1.08 -25.37 -36.05
C LYS A 107 -2.61 -25.40 -35.93
N ARG A 108 -3.18 -26.40 -35.26
CA ARG A 108 -4.62 -26.55 -35.01
C ARG A 108 -4.88 -26.47 -33.50
N PRO A 109 -6.05 -25.95 -33.08
CA PRO A 109 -6.46 -25.98 -31.67
C PRO A 109 -6.39 -27.40 -31.12
N THR A 110 -5.50 -27.62 -30.16
CA THR A 110 -5.17 -28.94 -29.62
C THR A 110 -5.47 -28.99 -28.13
N LYS A 111 -6.13 -30.06 -27.70
CA LYS A 111 -6.37 -30.37 -26.28
C LYS A 111 -5.06 -30.79 -25.62
N MET A 112 -4.79 -30.26 -24.44
CA MET A 112 -3.62 -30.67 -23.65
C MET A 112 -3.88 -30.49 -22.15
N PRO A 113 -3.13 -31.21 -21.30
CA PRO A 113 -3.19 -31.04 -19.86
C PRO A 113 -2.87 -29.60 -19.44
N ALA A 114 -3.51 -29.12 -18.37
CA ALA A 114 -3.29 -27.78 -17.84
C ALA A 114 -1.82 -27.45 -17.57
N PRO A 115 -1.00 -28.31 -16.92
CA PRO A 115 0.40 -27.97 -16.69
C PRO A 115 1.21 -27.82 -17.98
N ALA A 116 0.96 -28.68 -18.97
CA ALA A 116 1.62 -28.58 -20.28
C ALA A 116 1.18 -27.32 -21.04
N TYR A 117 -0.10 -26.95 -20.94
CA TYR A 117 -0.61 -25.71 -21.50
C TYR A 117 0.05 -24.49 -20.90
N ILE A 118 0.11 -24.41 -19.57
CA ILE A 118 0.67 -23.27 -18.85
C ILE A 118 2.18 -23.16 -19.12
N GLU A 119 2.90 -24.28 -19.19
CA GLU A 119 4.31 -24.29 -19.58
C GLU A 119 4.52 -23.69 -20.98
N GLN A 120 3.76 -24.13 -21.98
CA GLN A 120 3.83 -23.59 -23.34
C GLN A 120 3.44 -22.12 -23.40
N LEU A 121 2.44 -21.71 -22.61
CA LEU A 121 2.02 -20.32 -22.46
C LEU A 121 3.15 -19.45 -21.93
N MET A 122 3.75 -19.85 -20.81
CA MET A 122 4.79 -19.07 -20.15
C MET A 122 6.06 -19.01 -20.99
N SER A 123 6.44 -20.12 -21.64
CA SER A 123 7.56 -20.14 -22.60
C SER A 123 7.29 -19.22 -23.80
N TRP A 124 6.07 -19.23 -24.34
CA TRP A 124 5.69 -18.33 -25.42
C TRP A 124 5.73 -16.86 -24.99
N VAL A 125 5.18 -16.50 -23.83
CA VAL A 125 5.26 -15.12 -23.32
C VAL A 125 6.72 -14.69 -23.09
N GLN A 126 7.53 -15.53 -22.46
CA GLN A 126 8.96 -15.27 -22.23
C GLN A 126 9.72 -15.02 -23.54
N SER A 127 9.49 -15.84 -24.56
CA SER A 127 10.12 -15.66 -25.88
C SER A 127 9.75 -14.33 -26.55
N ASN A 128 8.54 -13.81 -26.32
CA ASN A 128 8.14 -12.50 -26.81
C ASN A 128 8.78 -11.37 -25.99
N ILE A 129 8.92 -11.54 -24.67
CA ILE A 129 9.60 -10.59 -23.78
C ILE A 129 11.09 -10.47 -24.12
N ASP A 130 11.75 -11.59 -24.42
CA ASP A 130 13.19 -11.62 -24.72
C ASP A 130 13.52 -11.18 -26.16
N ASN A 131 12.51 -11.00 -27.01
CA ASN A 131 12.70 -10.64 -28.40
C ASN A 131 12.88 -9.11 -28.57
N GLU A 132 14.11 -8.68 -28.89
CA GLU A 132 14.47 -7.26 -29.08
C GLU A 132 13.68 -6.58 -30.22
N ALA A 133 13.11 -7.35 -31.17
CA ALA A 133 12.24 -6.82 -32.22
C ALA A 133 10.82 -6.53 -31.75
N VAL A 134 10.39 -7.16 -30.65
CA VAL A 134 9.05 -6.99 -30.04
C VAL A 134 9.12 -6.00 -28.89
N LEU A 135 10.06 -6.20 -27.96
CA LEU A 135 10.36 -5.30 -26.86
C LEU A 135 11.77 -4.71 -27.07
N PRO A 136 11.88 -3.54 -27.72
CA PRO A 136 13.15 -2.87 -27.86
C PRO A 136 13.69 -2.46 -26.48
N SER A 137 14.94 -2.81 -26.20
CA SER A 137 15.62 -2.42 -24.94
C SER A 137 16.45 -1.15 -25.08
N ARG A 138 16.59 -0.62 -26.31
CA ARG A 138 17.38 0.57 -26.62
C ARG A 138 16.48 1.78 -26.72
N ILE A 139 16.82 2.83 -25.98
CA ILE A 139 16.12 4.12 -26.02
C ILE A 139 16.08 4.64 -27.47
N GLY A 140 14.90 5.06 -27.91
CA GLY A 140 14.68 5.69 -29.21
C GLY A 140 14.34 4.72 -30.34
N VAL A 141 14.33 3.40 -30.09
CA VAL A 141 13.78 2.43 -31.04
C VAL A 141 12.26 2.32 -30.81
N PRO A 142 11.42 2.66 -31.81
CA PRO A 142 9.97 2.59 -31.64
C PRO A 142 9.47 1.14 -31.59
N PHE A 143 8.38 0.91 -30.86
CA PHE A 143 7.68 -0.37 -30.84
C PHE A 143 7.12 -0.72 -32.24
N PRO A 144 7.06 -2.02 -32.59
CA PRO A 144 6.46 -2.43 -33.85
C PRO A 144 4.96 -2.14 -33.86
N LYS A 145 4.38 -1.84 -35.03
CA LYS A 145 2.93 -1.54 -35.17
C LYS A 145 2.03 -2.69 -34.72
N SER A 146 2.54 -3.91 -34.69
CA SER A 146 1.84 -5.11 -34.21
C SER A 146 1.83 -5.24 -32.68
N PHE A 147 2.62 -4.43 -31.95
CA PHE A 147 2.81 -4.55 -30.51
C PHE A 147 1.49 -4.48 -29.71
N PRO A 148 0.58 -3.51 -29.92
CA PRO A 148 -0.67 -3.47 -29.15
C PRO A 148 -1.56 -4.70 -29.36
N ALA A 149 -1.55 -5.28 -30.56
CA ALA A 149 -2.29 -6.51 -30.83
C ALA A 149 -1.67 -7.72 -30.12
N LEU A 150 -0.35 -7.80 -30.09
CA LEU A 150 0.38 -8.82 -29.35
C LEU A 150 0.15 -8.70 -27.84
N VAL A 151 0.21 -7.49 -27.27
CA VAL A 151 -0.08 -7.23 -25.85
C VAL A 151 -1.47 -7.74 -25.49
N ARG A 152 -2.51 -7.39 -26.27
CA ARG A 152 -3.86 -7.92 -26.05
C ARG A 152 -3.92 -9.45 -26.07
N GLN A 153 -3.18 -10.09 -26.97
CA GLN A 153 -3.10 -11.54 -27.03
C GLN A 153 -2.39 -12.14 -25.80
N ILE A 154 -1.28 -11.55 -25.35
CA ILE A 154 -0.53 -11.95 -24.17
C ILE A 154 -1.41 -11.85 -22.92
N PHE A 155 -2.06 -10.71 -22.70
CA PHE A 155 -2.97 -10.55 -21.57
C PHE A 155 -4.13 -11.56 -21.64
N LYS A 156 -4.82 -11.67 -22.78
CA LYS A 156 -5.90 -12.67 -22.93
C LYS A 156 -5.46 -14.10 -22.58
N ARG A 157 -4.23 -14.46 -22.94
CA ARG A 157 -3.63 -15.78 -22.68
C ARG A 157 -3.23 -15.94 -21.20
N MET A 158 -2.59 -14.93 -20.60
CA MET A 158 -2.23 -14.91 -19.18
C MET A 158 -3.43 -14.98 -18.23
N TYR A 159 -4.55 -14.36 -18.60
CA TYR A 159 -5.82 -14.46 -17.87
C TYR A 159 -6.25 -15.92 -17.63
N ARG A 160 -5.99 -16.82 -18.59
CA ARG A 160 -6.36 -18.25 -18.48
C ARG A 160 -5.66 -18.94 -17.31
N VAL A 161 -4.46 -18.48 -16.94
CA VAL A 161 -3.73 -19.00 -15.77
C VAL A 161 -4.44 -18.57 -14.48
N TYR A 162 -4.86 -17.30 -14.36
CA TYR A 162 -5.68 -16.86 -13.24
C TYR A 162 -6.99 -17.65 -13.14
N ALA A 163 -7.71 -17.81 -14.25
CA ALA A 163 -8.95 -18.57 -14.30
C ALA A 163 -8.73 -20.01 -13.80
N HIS A 164 -7.69 -20.68 -14.28
CA HIS A 164 -7.35 -22.04 -13.85
C HIS A 164 -6.99 -22.11 -12.35
N ILE A 165 -6.17 -21.18 -11.84
CA ILE A 165 -5.80 -21.11 -10.43
C ILE A 165 -7.04 -20.91 -9.55
N TYR A 166 -7.91 -19.96 -9.88
CA TYR A 166 -9.11 -19.67 -9.08
C TYR A 166 -10.11 -20.82 -9.07
N CYS A 167 -10.29 -21.52 -10.19
CA CYS A 167 -11.31 -22.56 -10.28
C CYS A 167 -10.85 -23.92 -9.76
N HIS A 168 -9.57 -24.28 -9.96
CA HIS A 168 -9.08 -25.63 -9.64
C HIS A 168 -8.12 -25.68 -8.44
N HIS A 169 -7.39 -24.60 -8.16
CA HIS A 169 -6.32 -24.59 -7.15
C HIS A 169 -6.51 -23.56 -6.02
N TYR A 170 -7.67 -22.91 -5.94
CA TYR A 170 -7.95 -21.95 -4.88
C TYR A 170 -7.91 -22.55 -3.46
N PRO A 171 -8.36 -23.79 -3.19
CA PRO A 171 -8.18 -24.41 -1.88
C PRO A 171 -6.70 -24.48 -1.45
N VAL A 172 -5.82 -24.89 -2.36
CA VAL A 172 -4.37 -24.97 -2.13
C VAL A 172 -3.79 -23.56 -1.89
N ILE A 173 -4.18 -22.57 -2.70
CA ILE A 173 -3.76 -21.17 -2.50
C ILE A 173 -4.16 -20.64 -1.12
N ARG A 174 -5.33 -21.04 -0.62
CA ARG A 174 -5.82 -20.66 0.71
C ARG A 174 -5.01 -21.33 1.82
N GLU A 175 -4.69 -22.61 1.67
CA GLU A 175 -3.85 -23.37 2.62
C GLU A 175 -2.42 -22.81 2.70
N LEU A 176 -1.87 -22.34 1.57
CA LEU A 176 -0.56 -21.69 1.51
C LEU A 176 -0.58 -20.23 2.00
N GLY A 177 -1.76 -19.66 2.34
CA GLY A 177 -1.89 -18.26 2.74
C GLY A 177 -1.61 -17.25 1.61
N LEU A 178 -1.61 -17.70 0.35
CA LEU A 178 -1.31 -16.87 -0.83
C LEU A 178 -2.54 -16.15 -1.41
N GLU A 179 -3.72 -16.38 -0.83
CA GLU A 179 -4.98 -15.75 -1.25
C GLU A 179 -4.87 -14.20 -1.39
N PRO A 180 -4.30 -13.43 -0.44
CA PRO A 180 -4.19 -11.98 -0.58
C PRO A 180 -3.34 -11.56 -1.79
N HIS A 181 -2.28 -12.32 -2.07
CA HIS A 181 -1.37 -12.08 -3.21
C HIS A 181 -2.09 -12.35 -4.54
N LEU A 182 -2.77 -13.50 -4.64
CA LEU A 182 -3.58 -13.84 -5.81
C LEU A 182 -4.66 -12.79 -6.07
N ASN A 183 -5.42 -12.40 -5.03
CA ASN A 183 -6.50 -11.44 -5.14
C ASN A 183 -6.02 -10.03 -5.50
N THR A 184 -4.91 -9.58 -4.92
CA THR A 184 -4.35 -8.25 -5.20
C THR A 184 -3.80 -8.19 -6.61
N SER A 185 -3.04 -9.21 -7.01
CA SER A 185 -2.48 -9.33 -8.35
C SER A 185 -3.58 -9.40 -9.42
N PHE A 186 -4.61 -10.24 -9.23
CA PHE A 186 -5.76 -10.31 -10.14
C PHE A 186 -6.57 -9.00 -10.17
N LYS A 187 -6.71 -8.30 -9.05
CA LYS A 187 -7.40 -7.00 -9.02
C LYS A 187 -6.64 -5.94 -9.82
N GLN A 188 -5.31 -5.86 -9.67
CA GLN A 188 -4.48 -4.97 -10.47
C GLN A 188 -4.58 -5.31 -11.95
N TYR A 189 -4.55 -6.61 -12.26
CA TYR A 189 -4.68 -7.13 -13.61
C TYR A 189 -5.98 -6.71 -14.30
N VAL A 190 -7.12 -6.86 -13.61
CA VAL A 190 -8.44 -6.44 -14.12
C VAL A 190 -8.50 -4.93 -14.32
N LEU A 191 -8.03 -4.14 -13.35
CA LEU A 191 -8.03 -2.69 -13.44
C LEU A 191 -7.15 -2.18 -14.58
N PHE A 192 -6.00 -2.81 -14.81
CA PHE A 192 -5.09 -2.45 -15.89
C PHE A 192 -5.70 -2.75 -17.27
N ILE A 193 -6.34 -3.92 -17.42
CA ILE A 193 -7.04 -4.28 -18.67
C ILE A 193 -8.18 -3.31 -18.98
N ASP A 194 -8.91 -2.87 -17.97
CA ASP A 194 -10.02 -1.91 -18.10
C ASP A 194 -9.52 -0.51 -18.47
N GLU A 195 -8.49 0.00 -17.77
CA GLU A 195 -7.92 1.34 -18.02
C GLU A 195 -7.34 1.46 -19.45
N HIS A 196 -6.67 0.42 -19.94
CA HIS A 196 -6.00 0.42 -21.25
C HIS A 196 -6.80 -0.28 -22.36
N ASN A 197 -8.09 -0.57 -22.13
CA ASN A 197 -9.00 -1.20 -23.10
C ASN A 197 -8.42 -2.47 -23.76
N LEU A 198 -7.74 -3.32 -22.98
CA LEU A 198 -7.09 -4.53 -23.49
C LEU A 198 -8.07 -5.70 -23.68
N ALA A 199 -9.26 -5.62 -23.07
CA ALA A 199 -10.31 -6.62 -23.21
C ALA A 199 -11.02 -6.49 -24.57
N SER A 200 -11.23 -7.63 -25.24
CA SER A 200 -11.99 -7.68 -26.50
C SER A 200 -12.97 -8.85 -26.50
N GLY A 201 -14.25 -8.55 -26.73
CA GLY A 201 -15.36 -9.50 -26.76
C GLY A 201 -16.12 -9.60 -25.42
N LYS A 202 -17.41 -9.99 -25.49
CA LYS A 202 -18.30 -10.11 -24.32
C LYS A 202 -17.87 -11.22 -23.36
N ASP A 203 -17.21 -12.26 -23.86
CA ASP A 203 -16.82 -13.44 -23.08
C ASP A 203 -15.36 -13.40 -22.62
N PHE A 204 -14.72 -12.22 -22.68
CA PHE A 204 -13.30 -12.08 -22.32
C PHE A 204 -12.99 -12.61 -20.92
N TRP A 205 -13.88 -12.33 -19.96
CA TRP A 205 -13.74 -12.73 -18.57
C TRP A 205 -14.34 -14.11 -18.24
N GLY A 206 -14.94 -14.80 -19.22
CA GLY A 206 -15.58 -16.11 -19.11
C GLY A 206 -16.06 -16.48 -17.69
N PRO A 207 -15.42 -17.47 -17.02
CA PRO A 207 -15.86 -18.00 -15.73
C PRO A 207 -15.61 -17.08 -14.53
N LEU A 208 -14.72 -16.09 -14.66
CA LEU A 208 -14.51 -15.06 -13.63
C LEU A 208 -15.24 -13.76 -13.98
N GLY A 209 -16.21 -13.80 -14.89
CA GLY A 209 -17.01 -12.65 -15.31
C GLY A 209 -17.56 -11.87 -14.12
N ASP A 210 -18.24 -12.53 -13.20
CA ASP A 210 -18.82 -11.89 -12.02
C ASP A 210 -17.74 -11.37 -11.05
N LEU A 211 -16.62 -12.07 -10.89
CA LEU A 211 -15.53 -11.64 -10.02
C LEU A 211 -14.82 -10.39 -10.58
N ALA A 212 -14.60 -10.36 -11.89
CA ALA A 212 -14.01 -9.23 -12.61
C ALA A 212 -14.98 -8.05 -12.64
N LEU A 213 -16.24 -8.30 -13.03
CA LEU A 213 -17.30 -7.29 -13.11
C LEU A 213 -17.69 -6.74 -11.75
N LEU A 214 -17.74 -7.52 -10.68
CA LEU A 214 -18.04 -6.99 -9.34
C LEU A 214 -16.91 -6.10 -8.81
N ARG A 215 -15.67 -6.40 -9.20
CA ARG A 215 -14.47 -5.61 -8.85
C ARG A 215 -14.36 -4.34 -9.70
N THR A 216 -14.88 -4.32 -10.93
CA THR A 216 -15.05 -3.10 -11.74
C THR A 216 -16.35 -2.35 -11.46
N ALA A 217 -17.43 -3.00 -11.00
CA ALA A 217 -18.77 -2.43 -10.78
C ALA A 217 -18.99 -1.85 -9.37
N ARG A 218 -18.40 -2.44 -8.31
CA ARG A 218 -18.15 -1.67 -7.05
C ARG A 218 -17.25 -0.47 -7.30
N SER A 219 -16.62 -0.45 -8.47
CA SER A 219 -15.76 0.59 -8.99
C SER A 219 -16.47 1.55 -9.98
N ALA A 220 -17.60 1.12 -10.55
CA ALA A 220 -18.46 1.84 -11.49
C ALA A 220 -19.82 2.22 -10.87
N ALA A 221 -19.86 2.38 -9.55
CA ALA A 221 -20.66 3.47 -8.97
C ALA A 221 -20.05 4.80 -9.44
N SER A 222 -20.13 5.02 -10.75
CA SER A 222 -20.07 6.32 -11.36
C SER A 222 -21.10 7.16 -10.63
N GLN A 223 -20.66 8.33 -10.18
CA GLN A 223 -21.54 9.46 -9.94
C GLN A 223 -22.48 9.52 -11.14
N ARG A 224 -23.71 9.01 -10.99
CA ARG A 224 -24.76 9.30 -11.96
C ARG A 224 -24.79 10.82 -12.02
N ALA A 225 -24.46 11.36 -13.19
CA ALA A 225 -24.77 12.73 -13.52
C ALA A 225 -26.27 12.86 -13.31
N VAL A 226 -26.66 13.43 -12.18
CA VAL A 226 -28.01 13.93 -11.99
C VAL A 226 -28.09 15.06 -13.00
N VAL A 227 -28.80 14.82 -14.10
CA VAL A 227 -29.32 15.90 -14.93
C VAL A 227 -30.25 16.66 -14.00
N SER A 228 -29.69 17.66 -13.32
CA SER A 228 -30.43 18.60 -12.53
C SER A 228 -31.24 19.41 -13.52
N GLN A 229 -32.50 19.01 -13.75
CA GLN A 229 -33.50 19.96 -14.18
C GLN A 229 -33.43 21.14 -13.21
N THR A 230 -33.04 22.30 -13.74
CA THR A 230 -33.02 23.56 -13.02
C THR A 230 -34.42 23.86 -12.50
N ARG A 231 -34.69 23.47 -11.25
CA ARG A 231 -35.63 24.18 -10.39
C ARG A 231 -34.80 24.96 -9.40
N SER A 232 -34.66 26.24 -9.70
CA SER A 232 -34.03 27.23 -8.84
C SER A 232 -34.82 27.33 -7.54
N PHE A 233 -34.36 26.61 -6.52
CA PHE A 233 -34.63 26.96 -5.14
C PHE A 233 -33.29 27.34 -4.51
N ALA A 234 -33.24 28.55 -3.97
CA ALA A 234 -32.05 29.12 -3.34
C ALA A 234 -31.56 28.19 -2.22
N ALA A 235 -30.41 27.55 -2.45
CA ALA A 235 -29.72 26.77 -1.44
C ALA A 235 -28.92 27.72 -0.52
N PRO A 236 -28.93 27.52 0.81
CA PRO A 236 -28.12 28.27 1.74
C PRO A 236 -26.62 27.99 1.51
N ALA A 237 -25.79 28.98 1.81
CA ALA A 237 -24.36 29.01 1.51
C ALA A 237 -23.60 27.78 2.02
N ALA A 238 -22.77 27.19 1.14
CA ALA A 238 -21.92 26.05 1.43
C ALA A 238 -20.80 26.40 2.43
N GLU A 239 -20.78 25.72 3.58
CA GLU A 239 -19.58 25.68 4.43
C GLU A 239 -18.50 24.82 3.78
N LYS A 240 -17.28 25.35 3.65
CA LYS A 240 -16.10 24.61 3.17
C LYS A 240 -15.87 23.36 4.03
N SER A 241 -15.95 22.18 3.41
CA SER A 241 -15.64 20.91 4.08
C SER A 241 -14.12 20.78 4.28
N VAL A 242 -13.63 21.12 5.47
CA VAL A 242 -12.23 20.92 5.83
C VAL A 242 -12.01 19.44 6.16
N LYS A 243 -11.14 18.76 5.42
CA LYS A 243 -10.75 17.35 5.64
C LYS A 243 -9.43 17.27 6.42
N ALA A 244 -9.36 16.35 7.39
CA ALA A 244 -8.13 16.10 8.16
C ALA A 244 -7.05 15.41 7.29
N PRO A 245 -5.75 15.70 7.53
CA PRO A 245 -4.63 15.24 6.70
C PRO A 245 -4.32 13.75 6.83
N ILE A 246 -4.59 13.13 7.99
CA ILE A 246 -4.41 11.69 8.24
C ILE A 246 -5.72 11.11 8.76
N ALA A 247 -6.05 9.90 8.31
CA ALA A 247 -7.18 9.14 8.85
C ALA A 247 -6.74 8.43 10.14
N LEU A 248 -7.22 8.90 11.28
CA LEU A 248 -7.00 8.23 12.56
C LEU A 248 -8.11 7.21 12.83
N PHE A 249 -7.71 6.05 13.37
CA PHE A 249 -8.62 4.97 13.72
C PHE A 249 -8.90 4.93 15.23
N GLY A 250 -10.05 4.42 15.62
CA GLY A 250 -10.50 4.33 17.01
C GLY A 250 -11.39 5.49 17.45
N ILE A 251 -12.04 5.34 18.61
CA ILE A 251 -12.95 6.34 19.18
C ILE A 251 -12.19 7.64 19.44
N ASP A 252 -10.98 7.56 19.99
CA ASP A 252 -10.09 8.69 20.23
C ASP A 252 -9.73 9.42 18.94
N GLY A 253 -9.52 8.67 17.85
CA GLY A 253 -9.24 9.21 16.52
C GLY A 253 -10.41 10.00 15.94
N THR A 254 -11.66 9.55 16.18
CA THR A 254 -12.86 10.28 15.73
C THR A 254 -13.01 11.63 16.43
N TYR A 255 -12.76 11.66 17.74
CA TYR A 255 -12.78 12.89 18.54
C TYR A 255 -11.63 13.84 18.19
N ALA A 256 -10.41 13.32 18.01
CA ALA A 256 -9.26 14.09 17.56
C ALA A 256 -9.52 14.73 16.18
N THR A 257 -10.10 13.97 15.25
CA THR A 257 -10.47 14.45 13.91
C THR A 257 -11.53 15.53 13.97
N ALA A 258 -12.57 15.34 14.80
CA ALA A 258 -13.64 16.32 14.98
C ALA A 258 -13.13 17.63 15.59
N LEU A 259 -12.25 17.55 16.60
CA LEU A 259 -11.60 18.69 17.22
C LEU A 259 -10.71 19.46 16.23
N TYR A 260 -9.93 18.74 15.43
CA TYR A 260 -9.12 19.33 14.37
C TYR A 260 -9.98 20.04 13.31
N THR A 261 -11.04 19.39 12.81
CA THR A 261 -11.96 20.00 11.84
C THR A 261 -12.65 21.23 12.43
N ALA A 262 -13.05 21.21 13.71
CA ALA A 262 -13.63 22.35 14.39
C ALA A 262 -12.62 23.51 14.50
N ALA A 263 -11.39 23.24 14.92
CA ALA A 263 -10.33 24.23 15.08
C ALA A 263 -9.91 24.87 13.74
N VAL A 264 -9.90 24.10 12.64
CA VAL A 264 -9.63 24.65 11.31
C VAL A 264 -10.81 25.50 10.82
N LYS A 265 -12.06 25.08 11.07
CA LYS A 265 -13.26 25.86 10.72
C LYS A 265 -13.30 27.20 11.45
N THR A 266 -12.89 27.25 12.72
CA THR A 266 -12.81 28.47 13.52
C THR A 266 -11.51 29.26 13.31
N SER A 267 -10.56 28.74 12.53
CA SER A 267 -9.21 29.29 12.35
C SER A 267 -8.44 29.46 13.68
N THR A 268 -8.76 28.66 14.70
CA THR A 268 -8.12 28.71 16.03
C THR A 268 -7.17 27.54 16.29
N LEU A 269 -6.52 27.04 15.22
CA LEU A 269 -5.66 25.85 15.25
C LEU A 269 -4.46 25.99 16.22
N GLU A 270 -3.76 27.13 16.21
CA GLU A 270 -2.61 27.37 17.10
C GLU A 270 -3.00 27.57 18.58
N PRO A 271 -4.03 28.36 18.94
CA PRO A 271 -4.55 28.42 20.31
C PRO A 271 -5.02 27.06 20.84
N THR A 272 -5.76 26.31 20.01
CA THR A 272 -6.27 24.97 20.37
C THR A 272 -5.12 24.00 20.61
N ALA A 273 -4.08 24.00 19.77
CA ALA A 273 -2.89 23.18 19.96
C ALA A 273 -2.16 23.46 21.28
N LYS A 274 -1.98 24.74 21.64
CA LYS A 274 -1.35 25.13 22.91
C LYS A 274 -2.19 24.72 24.11
N ALA A 275 -3.51 24.89 24.05
CA ALA A 275 -4.43 24.48 25.11
C ALA A 275 -4.41 22.96 25.34
N ILE A 276 -4.45 22.17 24.27
CA ILE A 276 -4.40 20.70 24.34
C ILE A 276 -3.04 20.21 24.86
N ALA A 277 -1.93 20.86 24.48
CA ALA A 277 -0.61 20.55 25.01
C ALA A 277 -0.50 20.86 26.52
N SER A 278 -1.05 21.99 26.97
CA SER A 278 -1.13 22.34 28.39
C SER A 278 -1.97 21.33 29.19
N LEU A 279 -3.11 20.90 28.63
CA LEU A 279 -3.94 19.84 29.22
C LEU A 279 -3.18 18.51 29.32
N GLY A 280 -2.44 18.12 28.27
CA GLY A 280 -1.59 16.93 28.28
C GLY A 280 -0.52 16.97 29.37
N ASN A 281 0.14 18.12 29.54
CA ASN A 281 1.13 18.31 30.60
C ASN A 281 0.51 18.23 32.01
N LEU A 282 -0.72 18.70 32.19
CA LEU A 282 -1.44 18.62 33.47
C LEU A 282 -1.81 17.17 33.79
N VAL A 283 -2.32 16.44 32.79
CA VAL A 283 -2.67 15.01 32.90
C VAL A 283 -1.44 14.14 33.18
N GLN A 284 -0.28 14.48 32.62
CA GLN A 284 0.97 13.75 32.90
C GLN A 284 1.57 14.05 34.28
N LYS A 285 1.34 15.24 34.83
CA LYS A 285 1.87 15.63 36.16
C LYS A 285 1.09 15.00 37.30
N ASP A 286 -0.23 14.86 37.17
CA ASP A 286 -1.09 14.29 38.20
C ASP A 286 -1.46 12.82 37.90
N ALA A 287 -0.67 11.88 38.41
CA ALA A 287 -0.89 10.44 38.21
C ALA A 287 -2.26 9.91 38.71
N LYS A 288 -2.97 10.66 39.56
CA LYS A 288 -4.32 10.34 40.04
C LYS A 288 -5.43 10.79 39.09
N LEU A 289 -5.15 11.76 38.22
CA LEU A 289 -6.13 12.36 37.34
C LEU A 289 -6.62 11.38 36.25
N PRO A 290 -5.76 10.57 35.58
CA PRO A 290 -6.22 9.53 34.66
C PRO A 290 -7.16 8.51 35.33
N GLN A 291 -6.88 8.12 36.58
CA GLN A 291 -7.72 7.16 37.32
C GLN A 291 -9.09 7.74 37.69
N ILE A 292 -9.15 9.03 38.00
CA ILE A 292 -10.40 9.75 38.24
C ILE A 292 -11.19 9.90 36.93
N LEU A 293 -10.51 10.20 35.82
CA LEU A 293 -11.14 10.37 34.51
C LEU A 293 -11.65 9.05 33.90
N ASP A 294 -11.03 7.92 34.24
CA ASP A 294 -11.41 6.58 33.80
C ASP A 294 -12.53 5.96 34.66
N ALA A 295 -12.79 6.51 35.86
CA ALA A 295 -13.81 5.99 36.77
C ALA A 295 -15.24 6.25 36.22
N PRO A 296 -15.98 5.19 35.83
CA PRO A 296 -17.32 5.35 35.25
C PRO A 296 -18.38 5.76 36.27
N SER A 297 -18.06 5.71 37.58
CA SER A 297 -18.97 5.96 38.71
C SER A 297 -19.22 7.45 39.01
N LEU A 298 -18.52 8.37 38.35
CA LEU A 298 -18.69 9.80 38.56
C LEU A 298 -20.00 10.30 37.94
N SER A 299 -20.75 11.13 38.67
CA SER A 299 -22.00 11.72 38.17
C SER A 299 -21.72 12.74 37.05
N ALA A 300 -22.72 13.01 36.19
CA ALA A 300 -22.58 14.02 35.13
C ALA A 300 -22.28 15.44 35.68
N ALA A 301 -22.73 15.72 36.91
CA ALA A 301 -22.46 16.98 37.61
C ALA A 301 -21.01 17.07 38.12
N ASP A 302 -20.45 15.98 38.65
CA ASP A 302 -19.06 15.94 39.09
C ASP A 302 -18.10 16.04 37.89
N LYS A 303 -18.48 15.44 36.76
CA LYS A 303 -17.71 15.50 35.50
C LYS A 303 -17.66 16.90 34.91
N SER A 304 -18.76 17.65 34.92
CA SER A 304 -18.79 19.03 34.45
C SER A 304 -18.02 19.97 35.38
N ALA A 305 -18.03 19.73 36.70
CA ALA A 305 -17.17 20.41 37.66
C ALA A 305 -15.68 20.14 37.41
N ILE A 306 -15.29 18.89 37.13
CA ILE A 306 -13.91 18.54 36.75
C ILE A 306 -13.50 19.25 35.46
N VAL A 307 -14.37 19.29 34.44
CA VAL A 307 -14.10 20.02 33.19
C VAL A 307 -13.92 21.53 33.45
N ALA A 308 -14.76 22.13 34.30
CA ALA A 308 -14.64 23.55 34.65
C ALA A 308 -13.31 23.85 35.35
N GLU A 309 -12.85 22.96 36.24
CA GLU A 309 -11.59 23.13 36.95
C GLU A 309 -10.37 22.88 36.05
N LEU A 310 -10.44 21.89 35.14
CA LEU A 310 -9.41 21.66 34.12
C LEU A 310 -9.29 22.84 33.15
N THR A 311 -10.41 23.46 32.77
CA THR A 311 -10.44 24.63 31.89
C THR A 311 -9.77 25.84 32.55
N LYS A 312 -9.99 26.03 33.87
CA LYS A 312 -9.32 27.08 34.64
C LYS A 312 -7.83 26.79 34.82
N ALA A 313 -7.47 25.56 35.21
CA ALA A 313 -6.09 25.16 35.50
C ALA A 313 -5.19 25.17 34.25
N ALA A 314 -5.73 24.83 33.09
CA ALA A 314 -5.00 24.84 31.82
C ALA A 314 -5.04 26.20 31.08
N GLY A 315 -5.71 27.22 31.63
CA GLY A 315 -5.79 28.57 31.04
C GLY A 315 -6.46 28.60 29.67
N VAL A 316 -7.42 27.72 29.43
CA VAL A 316 -8.03 27.52 28.10
C VAL A 316 -9.08 28.59 27.86
N THR A 317 -8.75 29.55 27.00
CA THR A 317 -9.67 30.63 26.58
C THR A 317 -10.44 30.30 25.30
N ASP A 318 -10.10 29.22 24.60
CA ASP A 318 -10.74 28.83 23.34
C ASP A 318 -12.06 28.08 23.59
N LYS A 319 -13.16 28.65 23.09
CA LYS A 319 -14.51 28.08 23.12
C LYS A 319 -14.55 26.66 22.52
N THR A 320 -13.66 26.38 21.55
CA THR A 320 -13.59 25.10 20.85
C THR A 320 -13.16 23.96 21.79
N VAL A 321 -12.17 24.21 22.65
CA VAL A 321 -11.67 23.20 23.61
C VAL A 321 -12.64 23.00 24.76
N LYS A 322 -13.31 24.08 25.22
CA LYS A 322 -14.36 23.97 26.23
C LYS A 322 -15.52 23.10 25.75
N ASN A 323 -16.05 23.39 24.56
CA ASN A 323 -17.13 22.59 23.97
C ASN A 323 -16.70 21.12 23.77
N PHE A 324 -15.44 20.90 23.39
CA PHE A 324 -14.89 19.56 23.26
C PHE A 324 -14.88 18.79 24.59
N LEU A 325 -14.39 19.40 25.67
CA LEU A 325 -14.38 18.76 26.99
C LEU A 325 -15.81 18.51 27.51
N GLU A 326 -16.75 19.42 27.24
CA GLU A 326 -18.18 19.21 27.54
C GLU A 326 -18.75 18.02 26.76
N THR A 327 -18.47 17.91 25.45
CA THR A 327 -18.93 16.76 24.65
C THR A 327 -18.32 15.43 25.09
N LEU A 328 -17.08 15.42 25.60
CA LEU A 328 -16.47 14.22 26.18
C LEU A 328 -17.12 13.85 27.52
N ALA A 329 -17.47 14.85 28.34
CA ALA A 329 -18.15 14.65 29.61
C ALA A 329 -19.58 14.10 29.42
N GLU A 330 -20.35 14.66 28.49
CA GLU A 330 -21.70 14.21 28.15
C GLU A 330 -21.73 12.76 27.67
N ASN A 331 -20.74 12.38 26.85
CA ASN A 331 -20.65 11.02 26.32
C ASN A 331 -19.99 10.00 27.27
N ASN A 332 -19.69 10.40 28.51
CA ASN A 332 -19.01 9.56 29.50
C ASN A 332 -17.64 9.03 29.02
N ARG A 333 -16.87 9.86 28.31
CA ARG A 333 -15.62 9.49 27.60
C ARG A 333 -14.40 10.30 28.03
N LEU A 334 -14.44 10.90 29.22
CA LEU A 334 -13.33 11.70 29.75
C LEU A 334 -12.03 10.89 29.94
N GLY A 335 -12.13 9.58 30.18
CA GLY A 335 -10.97 8.67 30.27
C GLY A 335 -10.18 8.55 28.95
N LEU A 336 -10.79 8.89 27.81
CA LEU A 336 -10.14 8.86 26.49
C LEU A 336 -9.33 10.12 26.19
N LEU A 337 -9.40 11.13 27.07
CA LEU A 337 -8.68 12.39 26.89
C LEU A 337 -7.17 12.23 26.63
N PRO A 338 -6.42 11.37 27.34
CA PRO A 338 -5.00 11.16 27.07
C PRO A 338 -4.76 10.62 25.64
N GLY A 339 -5.59 9.68 25.19
CA GLY A 339 -5.52 9.11 23.84
C GLY A 339 -5.83 10.14 22.76
N VAL A 340 -6.85 10.98 22.98
CA VAL A 340 -7.21 12.07 22.06
C VAL A 340 -6.10 13.10 21.96
N ILE A 341 -5.41 13.43 23.06
CA ILE A 341 -4.30 14.40 23.06
C ILE A 341 -3.14 13.90 22.18
N THR A 342 -2.71 12.64 22.34
CA THR A 342 -1.66 12.04 21.52
C THR A 342 -2.04 12.02 20.04
N LYS A 343 -3.27 11.60 19.75
CA LYS A 343 -3.82 11.54 18.39
C LYS A 343 -4.00 12.92 17.74
N PHE A 344 -4.38 13.93 18.52
CA PHE A 344 -4.43 15.31 18.04
C PHE A 344 -3.04 15.86 17.73
N ALA A 345 -2.02 15.53 18.53
CA ALA A 345 -0.64 15.91 18.24
C ALA A 345 -0.11 15.26 16.94
N GLU A 346 -0.44 13.99 16.68
CA GLU A 346 -0.15 13.31 15.40
C GLU A 346 -0.81 14.04 14.21
N LEU A 347 -2.08 14.43 14.34
CA LEU A 347 -2.80 15.20 13.32
C LEU A 347 -2.18 16.58 13.08
N LEU A 348 -1.72 17.24 14.14
CA LEU A 348 -1.12 18.56 14.08
C LEU A 348 0.23 18.52 13.36
N SER A 349 1.10 17.56 13.69
CA SER A 349 2.37 17.36 12.98
C SER A 349 2.15 17.05 11.51
N ALA A 350 1.13 16.23 11.19
CA ALA A 350 0.75 15.98 9.80
C ALA A 350 0.22 17.22 9.06
N ALA A 351 -0.55 18.07 9.76
CA ALA A 351 -1.08 19.32 9.22
C ALA A 351 0.01 20.36 8.91
N HIS A 352 1.03 20.43 9.77
CA HIS A 352 2.20 21.30 9.56
C HIS A 352 3.22 20.71 8.57
N GLY A 353 3.03 19.47 8.13
CA GLY A 353 3.97 18.78 7.26
C GLY A 353 5.28 18.43 7.98
N GLU A 354 5.24 18.23 9.29
CA GLU A 354 6.39 17.80 10.09
C GLU A 354 6.55 16.27 9.97
N VAL A 355 7.78 15.82 9.69
CA VAL A 355 8.10 14.39 9.64
C VAL A 355 8.78 14.03 10.96
N GLU A 356 8.19 13.09 11.70
CA GLU A 356 8.80 12.58 12.93
C GLU A 356 10.04 11.75 12.60
N LEU A 357 11.15 12.13 13.24
CA LEU A 357 12.45 11.48 13.12
C LEU A 357 12.78 10.85 14.47
N VAL A 358 12.73 9.52 14.58
CA VAL A 358 13.16 8.81 15.79
C VAL A 358 14.57 8.29 15.56
N ILE A 359 15.54 8.83 16.31
CA ILE A 359 16.93 8.38 16.27
C ILE A 359 17.16 7.49 17.47
N THR A 360 17.37 6.20 17.23
CA THR A 360 17.76 5.24 18.27
C THR A 360 19.27 5.03 18.23
N SER A 361 19.95 5.40 19.32
CA SER A 361 21.42 5.30 19.45
C SER A 361 21.85 4.47 20.67
N ALA A 362 23.04 3.86 20.58
CA ALA A 362 23.61 3.04 21.66
C ALA A 362 24.02 3.87 22.88
N GLN A 363 24.37 5.14 22.65
CA GLN A 363 24.75 6.11 23.66
C GLN A 363 24.00 7.41 23.41
N ALA A 364 23.85 8.23 24.45
CA ALA A 364 23.23 9.54 24.33
C ALA A 364 23.99 10.39 23.30
N LEU A 365 23.27 10.87 22.29
CA LEU A 365 23.81 11.70 21.22
C LEU A 365 24.09 13.12 21.74
N ASP A 366 25.28 13.65 21.44
CA ASP A 366 25.60 15.06 21.65
C ASP A 366 24.77 15.96 20.72
N ASN A 367 24.35 17.14 21.21
CA ASN A 367 23.52 18.12 20.49
C ASN A 367 24.14 18.51 19.14
N LYS A 368 25.48 18.56 19.05
CA LYS A 368 26.20 18.82 17.81
C LYS A 368 26.00 17.73 16.76
N THR A 369 25.85 16.48 17.19
CA THR A 369 25.63 15.34 16.29
C THR A 369 24.16 15.29 15.84
N VAL A 370 23.22 15.60 16.73
CA VAL A 370 21.79 15.70 16.42
C VAL A 370 21.55 16.76 15.33
N GLN A 371 22.14 17.95 15.44
CA GLN A 371 22.03 19.01 14.43
C GLN A 371 22.62 18.61 13.07
N ARG A 372 23.74 17.84 13.07
CA ARG A 372 24.34 17.33 11.83
C ARG A 372 23.45 16.27 11.17
N LEU A 373 22.82 15.40 11.97
CA LEU A 373 21.86 14.40 11.49
C LEU A 373 20.60 15.08 10.95
N GLU A 374 20.07 16.07 11.64
CA GLU A 374 18.93 16.87 11.18
C GLU A 374 19.25 17.56 9.84
N THR A 375 20.44 18.16 9.71
CA THR A 375 20.89 18.80 8.46
C THR A 375 21.11 17.78 7.34
N ALA A 376 21.64 16.59 7.66
CA ALA A 376 21.87 15.53 6.68
C ALA A 376 20.55 14.92 6.19
N ILE A 377 19.59 14.71 7.09
CA ILE A 377 18.31 14.06 6.80
C ILE A 377 17.35 15.03 6.13
N SER A 378 17.34 16.31 6.49
CA SER A 378 16.58 17.35 5.77
C SER A 378 17.04 17.58 4.33
N LYS A 379 18.33 17.33 4.03
CA LYS A 379 18.88 17.34 2.67
C LYS A 379 18.67 16.04 1.89
N SER A 380 18.26 14.98 2.57
CA SER A 380 18.08 13.67 1.97
C SER A 380 16.71 13.53 1.32
N GLU A 381 16.64 12.76 0.23
CA GLU A 381 15.42 12.50 -0.54
C GLU A 381 14.30 11.79 0.27
N TYR A 382 14.64 11.30 1.46
CA TYR A 382 13.73 10.55 2.34
C TYR A 382 12.66 11.43 3.01
N VAL A 383 12.86 12.76 3.08
CA VAL A 383 11.96 13.68 3.80
C VAL A 383 11.00 14.44 2.86
N GLY A 384 11.28 14.46 1.56
CA GLY A 384 10.60 15.36 0.62
C GLY A 384 11.02 16.81 0.86
N ALA A 385 11.34 17.55 -0.20
CA ALA A 385 11.88 18.91 -0.09
C ALA A 385 10.97 19.82 0.78
N GLY A 386 11.51 20.37 1.87
CA GLY A 386 10.89 21.48 2.63
C GLY A 386 10.12 21.13 3.92
N LYS A 387 10.15 19.88 4.40
CA LYS A 387 9.45 19.49 5.65
C LYS A 387 10.33 19.67 6.89
N LYS A 388 9.76 20.24 7.97
CA LYS A 388 10.46 20.42 9.27
C LYS A 388 10.53 19.07 10.00
N LEU A 389 11.67 18.77 10.62
CA LEU A 389 11.92 17.50 11.31
C LEU A 389 11.70 17.68 12.81
N LYS A 390 10.84 16.84 13.39
CA LYS A 390 10.71 16.72 14.85
C LYS A 390 11.56 15.55 15.31
N VAL A 391 12.72 15.84 15.89
CA VAL A 391 13.70 14.83 16.30
C VAL A 391 13.41 14.31 17.70
N THR A 392 13.13 13.02 17.82
CA THR A 392 12.99 12.30 19.08
C THR A 392 14.18 11.36 19.26
N ASN A 393 15.01 11.60 20.28
CA ASN A 393 16.17 10.75 20.57
C ASN A 393 15.79 9.67 21.56
N LYS A 394 15.99 8.41 21.19
CA LYS A 394 15.81 7.24 22.04
C LYS A 394 17.15 6.55 22.26
N VAL A 395 17.50 6.24 23.50
CA VAL A 395 18.73 5.50 23.80
C VAL A 395 18.38 4.03 23.97
N ASN A 396 18.97 3.16 23.14
CA ASN A 396 18.87 1.72 23.30
C ASN A 396 20.29 1.10 23.32
N PRO A 397 20.78 0.66 24.50
CA PRO A 397 22.09 0.01 24.64
C PRO A 397 22.24 -1.29 23.81
N ASP A 398 21.14 -1.96 23.47
CA ASP A 398 21.14 -3.28 22.82
C ASP A 398 21.69 -3.25 21.39
N ILE A 399 21.74 -2.07 20.77
CA ILE A 399 22.26 -1.95 19.39
C ILE A 399 23.79 -2.07 19.34
N VAL A 400 24.48 -2.04 20.49
CA VAL A 400 25.94 -2.17 20.73
C VAL A 400 26.79 -1.07 20.08
N GLY A 401 26.36 -0.56 18.92
CA GLY A 401 26.92 0.54 18.17
C GLY A 401 26.09 0.82 16.91
N GLY A 402 26.31 1.98 16.29
CA GLY A 402 25.56 2.41 15.11
C GLY A 402 24.29 3.20 15.45
N LEU A 403 23.50 3.47 14.42
CA LEU A 403 22.30 4.33 14.48
C LEU A 403 21.14 3.60 13.80
N VAL A 404 19.99 3.58 14.45
CA VAL A 404 18.72 3.22 13.81
C VAL A 404 17.91 4.51 13.69
N VAL A 405 17.56 4.87 12.46
CA VAL A 405 16.88 6.13 12.16
C VAL A 405 15.53 5.81 11.53
N GLU A 406 14.44 6.13 12.21
CA GLU A 406 13.07 5.97 11.73
C GLU A 406 12.54 7.33 11.26
N ILE A 407 12.16 7.41 9.99
CA ILE A 407 11.61 8.60 9.32
C ILE A 407 10.19 8.24 8.89
N GLY A 408 9.18 8.59 9.69
CA GLY A 408 7.80 8.19 9.43
C GLY A 408 7.66 6.65 9.31
N GLU A 409 7.34 6.16 8.11
CA GLU A 409 7.20 4.72 7.81
C GLU A 409 8.50 4.04 7.32
N ARG A 410 9.61 4.78 7.22
CA ARG A 410 10.89 4.24 6.72
C ARG A 410 11.88 4.08 7.85
N THR A 411 12.47 2.89 7.97
CA THR A 411 13.53 2.61 8.97
C THR A 411 14.86 2.42 8.26
N ILE A 412 15.85 3.24 8.61
CA ILE A 412 17.24 3.11 8.18
C ILE A 412 17.99 2.50 9.36
N ASP A 413 18.25 1.20 9.30
CA ASP A 413 19.01 0.48 10.31
C ASP A 413 20.49 0.37 9.90
N LEU A 414 21.35 1.09 10.62
CA LEU A 414 22.81 1.00 10.54
C LEU A 414 23.41 0.50 11.86
N SER A 415 22.63 -0.25 12.65
CA SER A 415 23.10 -0.84 13.89
C SER A 415 24.10 -1.98 13.66
N VAL A 416 25.04 -2.11 14.59
CA VAL A 416 26.03 -3.18 14.59
C VAL A 416 25.36 -4.51 14.95
N SER A 417 24.36 -4.49 15.83
CA SER A 417 23.59 -5.68 16.22
C SER A 417 22.88 -6.34 15.03
N SER A 418 22.22 -5.58 14.15
CA SER A 418 21.56 -6.14 12.96
C SER A 418 22.55 -6.72 11.96
N LYS A 419 23.73 -6.11 11.82
CA LYS A 419 24.81 -6.61 10.96
C LYS A 419 25.39 -7.92 11.48
N ILE A 420 25.61 -8.03 12.80
CA ILE A 420 26.05 -9.28 13.45
C ILE A 420 24.98 -10.37 13.31
N ALA A 421 23.70 -10.04 13.54
CA ALA A 421 22.60 -10.98 13.37
C ALA A 421 22.52 -11.51 11.93
N LYS A 422 22.71 -10.64 10.93
CA LYS A 422 22.76 -11.03 9.51
C LYS A 422 23.95 -11.94 9.20
N MET A 423 25.12 -11.65 9.76
CA MET A 423 26.31 -12.52 9.59
C MET A 423 26.13 -13.88 10.24
N ASN A 424 25.61 -13.94 11.46
CA ASN A 424 25.31 -15.20 12.15
C ASN A 424 24.27 -16.03 11.39
N LYS A 425 23.24 -15.38 10.83
CA LYS A 425 22.27 -16.06 9.97
C LYS A 425 22.93 -16.67 8.72
N LEU A 426 23.79 -15.92 8.03
CA LEU A 426 24.51 -16.41 6.86
C LEU A 426 25.46 -17.57 7.18
N LEU A 427 26.08 -17.57 8.36
CA LEU A 427 26.95 -18.67 8.81
C LEU A 427 26.14 -19.93 9.16
N ASN A 428 24.98 -19.76 9.80
CA ASN A 428 24.09 -20.87 10.13
C ASN A 428 23.38 -21.46 8.91
N ASP A 429 23.10 -20.65 7.89
CA ASP A 429 22.50 -21.14 6.63
C ASP A 429 23.56 -21.83 5.73
N ALA A 430 24.85 -21.72 6.05
CA ALA A 430 25.97 -22.29 5.30
C ALA A 430 26.55 -23.57 5.93
N LEU A 431 26.11 -23.93 7.14
CA LEU A 431 26.39 -25.19 7.84
C LEU A 431 25.17 -26.12 7.71
#